data_AF-A0A7Y5BTC1-F1
#
_entry.id   AF-A0A7Y5BTC1-F1
#
_cell.length_a   1.000
_cell.length_b   1.000
_cell.length_c   1.000
_cell.angle_alpha   90.00
_cell.angle_beta   90.00
_cell.angle_gamma   90.00
#
_symmetry.space_group_name_H-M   'P 1'
#
loop_
_entity.id
_entity.type
_entity.pdbx_description
1 polymer ?
#
loop_
_entity_poly.entity_id
_entity_poly.type
_entity_poly.pdbx_seq_one_letter_code
_entity_poly.pdbx_strand_id
1 'polypeptide(L)'
;LAVSLETEASDALVEGYRVAGKTGTGEIPTPFGYTSDLTNTSFVGWGPVADPKFVVYVWLEKPSGSIWGSEVAAPIFSEIVQRLVVLLNIPPDGVVNGQ
;
A
#
# COMPACT_ATOMS: atom_id res chain seq x y z
N LEU A 1 3.66 4.53 -11.34
CA LEU A 1 3.32 4.13 -9.96
C LEU A 1 3.85 2.73 -9.61
N ALA A 2 3.58 1.68 -10.41
CA ALA A 2 4.21 0.37 -10.19
C ALA A 2 5.75 0.44 -10.17
N VAL A 3 6.35 1.05 -11.21
CA VAL A 3 7.81 1.30 -11.28
C VAL A 3 8.31 2.11 -10.08
N SER A 4 7.51 3.07 -9.58
CA SER A 4 7.88 3.88 -8.42
C SER A 4 7.96 3.04 -7.15
N LEU A 5 6.98 2.15 -6.91
CA LEU A 5 7.02 1.23 -5.78
C LEU A 5 8.22 0.27 -5.85
N GLU A 6 8.51 -0.26 -7.04
CA GLU A 6 9.65 -1.15 -7.29
C GLU A 6 10.99 -0.43 -7.06
N THR A 7 11.12 0.81 -7.54
CA THR A 7 12.37 1.60 -7.45
C THR A 7 12.63 2.13 -6.05
N GLU A 8 11.57 2.52 -5.33
CA GLU A 8 11.65 3.00 -3.94
C GLU A 8 11.88 1.86 -2.93
N ALA A 9 11.99 0.59 -3.39
CA ALA A 9 12.09 -0.61 -2.55
C ALA A 9 11.03 -0.62 -1.45
N SER A 10 9.78 -0.34 -1.82
CA SER A 10 8.69 -0.12 -0.87
C SER A 10 8.27 -1.40 -0.14
N ASP A 11 7.94 -1.28 1.15
CA ASP A 11 7.32 -2.34 1.96
C ASP A 11 5.91 -2.74 1.49
N ALA A 12 5.36 -2.07 0.46
CA ALA A 12 4.10 -2.44 -0.18
C ALA A 12 4.26 -3.46 -1.33
N LEU A 13 5.47 -3.92 -1.64
CA LEU A 13 5.70 -4.94 -2.67
C LEU A 13 5.07 -6.27 -2.28
N VAL A 14 4.56 -6.99 -3.27
CA VAL A 14 3.92 -8.30 -3.12
C VAL A 14 4.60 -9.28 -4.08
N GLU A 15 5.17 -10.34 -3.55
CA GLU A 15 5.87 -11.33 -4.38
C GLU A 15 4.91 -11.96 -5.40
N GLY A 16 5.33 -12.02 -6.67
CA GLY A 16 4.55 -12.59 -7.76
C GLY A 16 3.45 -11.69 -8.34
N TYR A 17 3.16 -10.53 -7.73
CA TYR A 17 2.13 -9.61 -8.19
C TYR A 17 2.67 -8.20 -8.37
N ARG A 18 2.55 -7.69 -9.58
CA ARG A 18 2.85 -6.31 -9.89
C ARG A 18 1.68 -5.44 -9.46
N VAL A 19 1.92 -4.64 -8.42
CA VAL A 19 0.95 -3.70 -7.85
C VAL A 19 1.39 -2.26 -8.10
N ALA A 20 0.44 -1.35 -8.15
CA ALA A 20 0.69 0.08 -8.19
C ALA A 20 0.04 0.74 -6.96
N GLY A 21 0.67 1.79 -6.46
CA GLY A 21 0.15 2.48 -5.29
C GLY A 21 1.01 3.65 -4.87
N LYS A 22 0.55 4.35 -3.83
CA LYS A 22 1.26 5.48 -3.23
C LYS A 22 0.96 5.56 -1.74
N THR A 23 1.97 5.97 -0.99
CA THR A 23 1.84 6.34 0.42
C THR A 23 1.37 7.78 0.57
N GLY A 24 0.64 8.05 1.65
CA GLY A 24 0.26 9.38 2.10
C GLY A 24 0.54 9.53 3.59
N THR A 25 1.13 10.65 3.97
CA THR A 25 1.29 11.06 5.37
C THR A 25 0.86 12.51 5.48
N GLY A 26 -0.06 12.80 6.39
CA GLY A 26 -0.55 14.17 6.62
C GLY A 26 -0.69 14.44 8.10
N GLU A 27 -0.21 15.59 8.54
CA GLU A 27 -0.37 16.04 9.92
C GLU A 27 -1.86 16.26 10.25
N ILE A 28 -2.24 15.99 11.50
CA ILE A 28 -3.59 16.19 11.99
C ILE A 28 -3.70 17.60 12.59
N PRO A 29 -4.66 18.43 12.15
CA PRO A 29 -4.79 19.78 12.65
C PRO A 29 -5.30 19.80 14.10
N THR A 30 -4.82 20.78 14.87
CA THR A 30 -5.36 21.17 16.17
C THR A 30 -6.13 22.50 16.02
N PRO A 31 -6.86 22.96 17.06
CA PRO A 31 -7.48 24.29 17.05
C PRO A 31 -6.49 25.44 16.80
N PHE A 32 -5.19 25.22 16.96
CA PHE A 32 -4.11 26.20 16.76
C PHE A 32 -3.29 25.95 15.48
N GLY A 33 -3.73 25.04 14.61
CA GLY A 33 -3.01 24.62 13.39
C GLY A 33 -2.28 23.27 13.56
N TYR A 34 -1.29 22.99 12.69
CA TYR A 34 -0.48 21.78 12.74
C TYR A 34 0.63 21.91 13.78
N THR A 35 0.25 21.77 15.05
CA THR A 35 1.14 22.00 16.20
C THR A 35 1.44 20.74 17.00
N SER A 36 1.07 19.57 16.48
CA SER A 36 1.33 18.27 17.11
C SER A 36 1.98 17.34 16.10
N ASP A 37 2.77 16.37 16.58
CA ASP A 37 3.40 15.35 15.73
C ASP A 37 2.45 14.21 15.33
N LEU A 38 1.14 14.39 15.50
CA LEU A 38 0.13 13.40 15.15
C LEU A 38 -0.14 13.42 13.66
N THR A 39 -0.10 12.24 13.03
CA THR A 39 -0.35 12.09 11.60
C THR A 39 -1.51 11.15 11.31
N ASN A 40 -2.12 11.35 10.16
CA ASN A 40 -2.83 10.33 9.41
C ASN A 40 -1.84 9.67 8.44
N THR A 41 -1.71 8.36 8.52
CA THR A 41 -0.91 7.59 7.56
C THR A 41 -1.82 6.77 6.67
N SER A 42 -1.43 6.64 5.41
CA SER A 42 -2.23 5.90 4.45
C SER A 42 -1.40 5.28 3.35
N PHE A 43 -1.97 4.25 2.74
CA PHE A 43 -1.49 3.68 1.50
C PHE A 43 -2.69 3.33 0.64
N VAL A 44 -2.68 3.77 -0.62
CA VAL A 44 -3.66 3.34 -1.61
C VAL A 44 -2.95 2.61 -2.73
N GLY A 45 -3.50 1.47 -3.14
CA GLY A 45 -2.95 0.72 -4.25
C GLY A 45 -3.97 -0.20 -4.90
N TRP A 46 -3.59 -0.74 -6.04
CA TRP A 46 -4.40 -1.64 -6.84
C TRP A 46 -3.52 -2.67 -7.54
N GLY A 47 -4.14 -3.77 -7.95
CA GLY A 47 -3.46 -4.81 -8.71
C GLY A 47 -4.36 -5.94 -9.19
N PRO A 48 -3.80 -6.87 -10.00
CA PRO A 48 -2.51 -6.70 -10.70
C PRO A 48 -2.55 -5.54 -11.70
N VAL A 49 -1.40 -4.93 -12.01
CA VAL A 49 -1.36 -3.70 -12.83
C VAL A 49 -1.85 -3.91 -14.26
N ALA A 50 -1.62 -5.09 -14.84
CA ALA A 50 -2.02 -5.41 -16.20
C ALA A 50 -3.54 -5.58 -16.37
N ASP A 51 -4.21 -6.12 -15.35
CA ASP A 51 -5.66 -6.35 -15.32
C ASP A 51 -6.19 -6.16 -13.89
N PRO A 52 -6.43 -4.91 -13.45
CA PRO A 52 -6.77 -4.60 -12.06
C PRO A 52 -8.05 -5.28 -11.58
N LYS A 53 -7.95 -6.01 -10.46
CA LYS A 53 -9.08 -6.73 -9.83
C LYS A 53 -9.51 -6.15 -8.49
N PHE A 54 -8.61 -5.44 -7.82
CA PHE A 54 -8.89 -4.83 -6.52
C PHE A 54 -8.27 -3.45 -6.40
N VAL A 55 -8.86 -2.65 -5.51
CA VAL A 55 -8.24 -1.46 -4.93
C VAL A 55 -8.28 -1.65 -3.42
N VAL A 56 -7.16 -1.37 -2.75
CA VAL A 56 -7.05 -1.40 -1.28
C VAL A 56 -6.62 -0.02 -0.81
N TYR A 57 -7.34 0.50 0.17
CA TYR A 57 -6.99 1.72 0.88
C TYR A 57 -6.82 1.39 2.35
N VAL A 58 -5.61 1.59 2.86
CA VAL A 58 -5.26 1.49 4.27
C VAL A 58 -5.16 2.90 4.81
N TRP A 59 -5.85 3.18 5.90
CA TRP A 59 -5.76 4.44 6.63
C TRP A 59 -5.69 4.17 8.12
N LEU A 60 -4.73 4.83 8.77
CA LEU A 60 -4.54 4.80 10.21
C LEU A 60 -4.48 6.23 10.72
N GLU A 61 -5.32 6.52 11.69
CA GLU A 61 -5.28 7.77 12.45
C GLU A 61 -4.35 7.58 13.65
N LYS A 62 -3.41 8.51 13.85
CA LYS A 62 -2.50 8.57 15.01
C LYS A 62 -1.80 7.23 15.29
N PRO A 63 -1.11 6.63 14.29
CA PRO A 63 -0.44 5.35 14.50
C PRO A 63 0.61 5.45 15.60
N SER A 64 0.73 4.39 16.40
CA SER A 64 1.82 4.23 17.35
C SER A 64 3.03 3.58 16.67
N GLY A 65 4.25 4.05 16.97
CA GLY A 65 5.50 3.47 16.49
C GLY A 65 6.21 4.31 15.42
N SER A 66 5.51 4.65 14.33
CA SER A 66 6.02 5.56 13.29
C SER A 66 4.91 6.46 12.76
N ILE A 67 5.31 7.69 12.37
CA ILE A 67 4.41 8.69 11.77
C ILE A 67 4.34 8.58 10.25
N TRP A 68 5.17 7.73 9.62
CA TRP A 68 5.31 7.66 8.16
C TRP A 68 4.47 6.53 7.57
N GLY A 69 3.64 6.85 6.57
CA GLY A 69 2.80 5.86 5.89
C GLY A 69 3.60 4.78 5.14
N SER A 70 4.83 5.07 4.72
CA SER A 70 5.73 4.08 4.13
C SER A 70 6.13 2.98 5.12
N GLU A 71 6.19 3.29 6.41
CA GLU A 71 6.63 2.33 7.45
C GLU A 71 5.44 1.61 8.11
N VAL A 72 4.25 2.23 8.11
CA VAL A 72 3.08 1.67 8.79
C VAL A 72 2.03 1.15 7.82
N ALA A 73 1.58 1.96 6.85
CA ALA A 73 0.45 1.61 6.00
C ALA A 73 0.85 0.71 4.81
N ALA A 74 2.07 0.89 4.27
CA ALA A 74 2.60 0.10 3.17
C ALA A 74 2.72 -1.41 3.48
N PRO A 75 3.32 -1.86 4.60
CA PRO A 75 3.39 -3.30 4.90
C PRO A 75 2.01 -3.92 5.15
N ILE A 76 1.07 -3.17 5.74
CA ILE A 76 -0.31 -3.63 5.92
C ILE A 76 -1.00 -3.83 4.57
N PHE A 77 -0.80 -2.91 3.62
CA PHE A 77 -1.29 -3.09 2.25
C PHE A 77 -0.73 -4.38 1.63
N SER A 78 0.58 -4.64 1.74
CA SER A 78 1.19 -5.87 1.21
C SER A 78 0.55 -7.11 1.81
N GLU A 79 0.38 -7.16 3.13
CA GLU A 79 -0.25 -8.30 3.82
C GLU A 79 -1.71 -8.53 3.37
N ILE A 80 -2.49 -7.46 3.23
CA ILE A 80 -3.87 -7.55 2.74
C ILE A 80 -3.88 -8.10 1.31
N VAL A 81 -3.02 -7.59 0.43
CA VAL A 81 -2.98 -8.03 -0.97
C VAL A 81 -2.54 -9.49 -1.09
N GLN A 82 -1.53 -9.93 -0.32
CA GLN A 82 -1.10 -11.34 -0.27
C GLN A 82 -2.27 -12.29 0.05
N ARG A 83 -3.20 -11.87 0.91
CA ARG A 83 -4.41 -12.64 1.22
C ARG A 83 -5.47 -12.51 0.13
N LEU A 84 -5.69 -11.31 -0.41
CA LEU A 84 -6.71 -11.05 -1.42
C LEU A 84 -6.47 -11.84 -2.70
N VAL A 85 -5.24 -11.92 -3.20
CA VAL A 85 -4.92 -12.64 -4.44
C VAL A 85 -5.25 -14.13 -4.34
N VAL A 86 -5.01 -14.74 -3.17
CA VAL A 86 -5.41 -16.12 -2.89
C VAL A 86 -6.92 -16.26 -2.82
N LEU A 87 -7.59 -15.39 -2.05
CA LEU A 87 -9.05 -15.43 -1.88
C LEU A 87 -9.81 -15.23 -3.20
N LEU A 88 -9.27 -14.42 -4.10
CA LEU A 88 -9.87 -14.09 -5.39
C LEU A 88 -9.38 -15.00 -6.53
N ASN A 89 -8.52 -15.99 -6.25
CA ASN A 89 -7.90 -16.86 -7.24
C ASN A 89 -7.23 -16.08 -8.39
N ILE A 90 -6.55 -14.99 -8.06
CA ILE A 90 -5.80 -14.19 -9.04
C ILE A 90 -4.45 -14.89 -9.25
N PRO A 91 -4.10 -15.32 -10.47
CA PRO A 91 -2.80 -15.93 -10.73
C PRO A 91 -1.67 -14.89 -10.64
N PRO A 92 -0.45 -15.30 -10.24
CA PRO A 92 0.73 -14.42 -10.30
C PRO A 92 1.01 -13.95 -11.73
N ASP A 93 1.54 -12.74 -11.89
CA ASP A 93 1.74 -12.12 -13.21
C ASP A 93 2.72 -12.93 -14.10
N GLY A 94 3.68 -13.63 -13.49
CA GLY A 94 4.64 -14.49 -14.20
C GLY A 94 4.07 -15.81 -14.71
N VAL A 95 2.87 -16.20 -14.28
CA VAL A 95 2.22 -17.47 -14.67
C VAL A 95 1.34 -17.30 -15.93
N VAL A 96 1.09 -16.05 -16.37
CA VAL A 96 0.17 -15.77 -17.49
C VAL A 96 0.76 -16.13 -18.87
N ASN A 97 2.03 -16.50 -18.96
CA ASN A 97 2.63 -17.03 -20.20
C ASN A 97 2.94 -18.52 -20.03
N GLY A 98 1.91 -19.34 -20.26
CA GLY A 98 1.99 -20.81 -20.17
C GLY A 98 3.17 -21.40 -20.92
N GLN A 99 4.10 -21.95 -20.14
CA GLN A 99 4.44 -23.37 -20.29
C GLN A 99 3.33 -24.21 -19.68
#